data_AF-A0A1L6J8N8-F1
#
_entry.id   AF-A0A1L6J8N8-F1
#
_cell.length_a   1.000
_cell.length_b   1.000
_cell.length_c   1.000
_cell.angle_alpha   90.00
_cell.angle_beta   90.00
_cell.angle_gamma   90.00
#
_symmetry.space_group_name_H-M   'P 1'
#
loop_
_entity.id
_entity.type
_entity.pdbx_description
1 polymer ?
#
loop_
_entity_poly.entity_id
_entity_poly.type
_entity_poly.pdbx_seq_one_letter_code
_entity_poly.pdbx_strand_id
1 'polypeptide(L)'
;MRNRGVSNPARNMAICGVVGVAGIVAVAAGALEMRALGHETGRTAGLIALGLFSGILGIALCFNFWRAVRIVHDMRSGRTAIARWTLPPQEFDRFRVIDRRFAEREEDNDYKVPRTTPPDGVDVIFSEDGVLIGGVYFGLAMTGIGRFDNVRWIGSDPPMIEFGTVLTTATNLSVVHIRHIHGTLRVPVAVSASQQGDHVARRFRDVIERRVIVKPYFWTARLRAGLWIAGVFVCFAAVGLALRARNQELANIPLVLAVAGTIIAIGGLVIAFLAWALRRRQRGG
;
A
#
# COMPACT_ATOMS: atom_id res chain seq x y z
N MET A 1 13.99 8.58 -1.82
CA MET A 1 13.12 7.44 -2.18
C MET A 1 11.98 7.96 -3.03
N ARG A 2 11.70 7.37 -4.19
CA ARG A 2 10.62 7.80 -5.10
C ARG A 2 9.38 6.94 -4.93
N ASN A 3 8.20 7.50 -5.20
CA ASN A 3 6.99 6.71 -5.27
C ASN A 3 6.90 6.05 -6.65
N ARG A 4 7.44 4.84 -6.80
CA ARG A 4 7.46 4.13 -8.10
C ARG A 4 6.11 3.52 -8.51
N GLY A 5 5.06 3.76 -7.74
CA GLY A 5 3.77 3.11 -7.92
C GLY A 5 3.84 1.59 -7.71
N VAL A 6 2.69 0.94 -7.88
CA VAL A 6 2.54 -0.51 -7.79
C VAL A 6 2.54 -1.09 -9.20
N SER A 7 3.65 -1.73 -9.58
CA SER A 7 3.74 -2.50 -10.82
C SER A 7 3.58 -4.00 -10.53
N ASN A 8 2.94 -4.71 -11.47
CA ASN A 8 2.75 -6.17 -11.42
C ASN A 8 2.23 -6.69 -10.05
N PRO A 9 1.11 -6.17 -9.51
CA PRO A 9 0.63 -6.54 -8.19
C PRO A 9 0.33 -8.04 -8.05
N ALA A 10 -0.09 -8.71 -9.13
CA ALA A 10 -0.35 -10.15 -9.12
C ALA A 10 0.92 -10.99 -8.89
N ARG A 11 2.04 -10.60 -9.53
CA ARG A 11 3.33 -11.28 -9.33
C ARG A 11 3.83 -11.08 -7.91
N ASN A 12 3.74 -9.85 -7.39
CA ASN A 12 4.19 -9.56 -6.02
C ASN A 12 3.31 -10.27 -4.98
N MET A 13 1.99 -10.35 -5.22
CA MET A 13 1.06 -11.15 -4.42
C MET A 13 1.48 -12.62 -4.39
N ALA A 14 1.78 -13.23 -5.54
CA ALA A 14 2.21 -14.63 -5.61
C ALA A 14 3.53 -14.86 -4.85
N ILE A 15 4.53 -13.99 -5.03
CA ILE A 15 5.82 -14.07 -4.32
C ILE A 15 5.60 -13.98 -2.80
N CYS A 16 4.84 -12.97 -2.33
CA CYS A 16 4.55 -12.82 -0.91
C CYS A 16 3.74 -14.00 -0.35
N GLY A 17 2.82 -14.57 -1.14
CA GLY A 17 2.07 -15.77 -0.79
C GLY A 17 2.99 -16.97 -0.60
N VAL A 18 3.92 -17.21 -1.54
CA VAL A 18 4.92 -18.30 -1.43
C VAL A 18 5.81 -18.10 -0.20
N VAL A 19 6.31 -16.89 0.04
CA VAL A 19 7.10 -16.57 1.25
C VAL A 19 6.29 -16.82 2.52
N GLY A 20 5.02 -16.41 2.53
CA GLY A 20 4.12 -16.64 3.67
C GLY A 20 3.92 -18.13 3.96
N VAL A 21 3.65 -18.93 2.93
CA VAL A 21 3.49 -20.39 3.05
C VAL A 21 4.79 -21.05 3.50
N ALA A 22 5.94 -20.69 2.90
CA ALA A 22 7.24 -21.21 3.31
C ALA A 22 7.55 -20.89 4.78
N GLY A 23 7.20 -19.69 5.25
CA GLY A 23 7.32 -19.31 6.65
C GLY A 23 6.48 -20.18 7.59
N ILE A 24 5.21 -20.46 7.22
CA ILE A 24 4.34 -21.38 7.97
C ILE A 24 4.94 -22.79 8.01
N VAL A 25 5.43 -23.30 6.88
CA VAL A 25 6.05 -24.63 6.79
C VAL A 25 7.32 -24.69 7.66
N ALA A 26 8.13 -23.64 7.70
CA ALA A 26 9.31 -23.57 8.56
C ALA A 26 8.95 -23.60 10.06
N VAL A 27 7.88 -22.90 10.47
CA VAL A 27 7.36 -22.97 11.84
C VAL A 27 6.89 -24.39 12.17
N ALA A 28 6.12 -25.01 11.29
CA ALA A 28 5.63 -26.38 11.49
C ALA A 28 6.79 -27.38 11.60
N ALA A 29 7.78 -27.29 10.71
CA ALA A 29 8.97 -28.15 10.73
C ALA A 29 9.78 -27.96 12.01
N GLY A 30 10.05 -26.71 12.41
CA GLY A 30 10.77 -26.42 13.65
C GLY A 30 10.03 -26.92 14.91
N ALA A 31 8.70 -26.80 14.93
CA ALA A 31 7.88 -27.31 16.03
C ALA A 31 7.85 -28.84 16.10
N LEU A 32 7.76 -29.52 14.95
CA LEU A 32 7.81 -30.98 14.86
C LEU A 32 9.19 -31.52 15.28
N GLU A 33 10.27 -30.89 14.81
CA GLU A 33 11.65 -31.27 15.17
C GLU A 33 11.92 -31.04 16.67
N MET A 34 11.48 -29.91 17.23
CA MET A 34 11.59 -29.64 18.66
C MET A 34 10.82 -30.67 19.50
N ARG A 35 9.63 -31.09 19.05
CA ARG A 35 8.85 -32.14 19.71
C ARG A 35 9.56 -33.50 19.64
N ALA A 36 10.18 -33.82 18.51
CA ALA A 36 10.89 -35.08 18.32
C ALA A 36 12.17 -35.15 19.18
N LEU A 37 12.88 -34.03 19.34
CA LEU A 37 14.10 -33.96 20.15
C LEU A 37 13.82 -33.86 21.65
N GLY A 38 12.62 -33.45 22.05
CA GLY A 38 12.25 -33.25 23.46
C GLY A 38 12.85 -32.00 24.11
N HIS A 39 13.65 -31.22 23.37
CA HIS A 39 14.23 -29.95 23.82
C HIS A 39 14.37 -28.95 22.66
N GLU A 40 14.49 -27.67 23.00
CA GLU A 40 14.78 -26.62 22.02
C GLU A 40 16.26 -26.61 21.61
N THR A 41 16.52 -26.51 20.31
CA THR A 41 17.87 -26.29 19.76
C THR A 41 17.94 -24.94 19.05
N GLY A 42 19.15 -24.40 18.82
CA GLY A 42 19.32 -23.17 18.05
C GLY A 42 18.72 -23.25 16.64
N ARG A 43 18.74 -24.43 16.02
CA ARG A 43 18.12 -24.68 14.71
C ARG A 43 16.59 -24.61 14.77
N THR A 44 15.96 -25.30 15.72
CA THR A 44 14.50 -25.30 15.86
C THR A 44 13.99 -23.90 16.23
N ALA A 45 14.69 -23.22 17.13
CA ALA A 45 14.42 -21.83 17.49
C ALA A 45 14.51 -20.89 16.28
N GLY A 46 15.59 -21.02 15.49
CA GLY A 46 15.80 -20.24 14.27
C GLY A 46 14.72 -20.47 13.21
N LEU A 47 14.34 -21.72 12.95
CA LEU A 47 13.25 -22.09 12.03
C LEU A 47 11.91 -21.48 12.46
N ILE A 48 11.57 -21.58 13.74
CA ILE A 48 10.33 -21.02 14.28
C ILE A 48 10.35 -19.49 14.20
N ALA A 49 11.42 -18.83 14.66
CA ALA A 49 11.50 -17.37 14.70
C ALA A 49 11.47 -16.74 13.30
N LEU A 50 12.34 -17.21 12.39
CA LEU A 50 12.39 -16.71 11.01
C LEU A 50 11.13 -17.09 10.23
N GLY A 51 10.62 -18.30 10.46
CA GLY A 51 9.37 -18.78 9.86
C GLY A 51 8.17 -17.94 10.28
N LEU A 52 8.06 -17.60 11.55
CA LEU A 52 6.97 -16.77 12.07
C LEU A 52 7.05 -15.35 11.50
N PHE A 53 8.24 -14.73 11.53
CA PHE A 53 8.45 -13.40 10.99
C PHE A 53 8.12 -13.32 9.49
N SER A 54 8.71 -14.22 8.69
CA SER A 54 8.47 -14.28 7.24
C SER A 54 7.04 -14.66 6.90
N GLY A 55 6.42 -15.57 7.67
CA GLY A 55 5.02 -15.97 7.54
C GLY A 55 4.06 -14.80 7.73
N ILE A 56 4.16 -14.10 8.85
CA ILE A 56 3.31 -12.94 9.17
C ILE A 56 3.49 -11.84 8.13
N LEU A 57 4.74 -11.47 7.83
CA LEU A 57 5.03 -10.41 6.88
C LEU A 57 4.58 -10.79 5.47
N GLY A 58 4.83 -12.03 5.04
CA GLY A 58 4.42 -12.56 3.73
C GLY A 58 2.91 -12.53 3.55
N ILE A 59 2.14 -13.01 4.53
CA ILE A 59 0.67 -13.00 4.48
C ILE A 59 0.13 -11.56 4.45
N ALA A 60 0.66 -10.68 5.30
CA ALA A 60 0.24 -9.28 5.35
C ALA A 60 0.49 -8.55 4.02
N LEU A 61 1.67 -8.74 3.43
CA LEU A 61 2.01 -8.18 2.11
C LEU A 61 1.20 -8.83 0.98
N CYS A 62 0.95 -10.14 1.04
CA CYS A 62 0.10 -10.84 0.09
C CYS A 62 -1.32 -10.24 0.07
N PHE A 63 -1.93 -10.04 1.23
CA PHE A 63 -3.23 -9.39 1.35
C PHE A 63 -3.21 -7.95 0.79
N ASN A 64 -2.14 -7.19 1.07
CA ASN A 64 -1.97 -5.84 0.53
C ASN A 64 -1.92 -5.85 -1.02
N PHE A 65 -1.14 -6.74 -1.61
CA PHE A 65 -1.06 -6.86 -3.07
C PHE A 65 -2.34 -7.43 -3.70
N TRP A 66 -3.05 -8.33 -3.02
CA TRP A 66 -4.37 -8.81 -3.45
C TRP A 66 -5.36 -7.64 -3.59
N ARG A 67 -5.37 -6.71 -2.62
CA ARG A 67 -6.18 -5.48 -2.73
C ARG A 67 -5.75 -4.62 -3.92
N ALA A 68 -4.45 -4.49 -4.18
CA ALA A 68 -3.95 -3.77 -5.35
C ALA A 68 -4.37 -4.43 -6.67
N VAL A 69 -4.33 -5.77 -6.77
CA VAL A 69 -4.85 -6.53 -7.92
C VAL A 69 -6.32 -6.20 -8.15
N ARG A 70 -7.12 -6.23 -7.08
CA ARG A 70 -8.55 -5.91 -7.15
C ARG A 70 -8.79 -4.48 -7.64
N ILE A 71 -8.07 -3.49 -7.10
CA ILE A 71 -8.17 -2.09 -7.55
C ILE A 71 -7.85 -1.97 -9.03
N VAL A 72 -6.73 -2.56 -9.49
CA VAL A 72 -6.33 -2.52 -10.90
C VAL A 72 -7.38 -3.19 -11.80
N HIS A 73 -7.93 -4.32 -11.37
CA HIS A 73 -9.00 -5.01 -12.10
C HIS A 73 -10.30 -4.19 -12.13
N ASP A 74 -10.70 -3.56 -11.02
CA ASP A 74 -11.88 -2.70 -10.92
C ASP A 74 -11.73 -1.46 -11.83
N MET A 75 -10.54 -0.86 -11.89
CA MET A 75 -10.23 0.24 -12.81
C MET A 75 -10.29 -0.20 -14.28
N ARG A 76 -9.66 -1.33 -14.63
CA ARG A 76 -9.65 -1.86 -16.01
C ARG A 76 -11.03 -2.27 -16.50
N SER A 77 -11.86 -2.80 -15.61
CA SER A 77 -13.26 -3.15 -15.91
C SER A 77 -14.20 -1.93 -15.96
N GLY A 78 -13.70 -0.73 -15.68
CA GLY A 78 -14.48 0.51 -15.69
C GLY A 78 -15.34 0.76 -14.46
N ARG A 79 -15.40 -0.19 -13.49
CA ARG A 79 -16.25 -0.08 -12.29
C ARG A 79 -15.94 1.13 -11.41
N THR A 80 -14.67 1.53 -11.37
CA THR A 80 -14.21 2.67 -10.57
C THR A 80 -13.54 3.75 -11.42
N ALA A 81 -13.65 3.66 -12.76
CA ALA A 81 -12.99 4.59 -13.66
C ALA A 81 -13.82 5.87 -13.78
N ILE A 82 -13.20 7.03 -13.51
CA ILE A 82 -13.82 8.35 -13.73
C ILE A 82 -13.48 8.91 -15.11
N ALA A 83 -12.34 8.51 -15.67
CA ALA A 83 -11.92 8.85 -17.02
C ALA A 83 -10.95 7.78 -17.53
N ARG A 84 -10.96 7.57 -18.84
CA ARG A 84 -10.08 6.63 -19.53
C ARG A 84 -9.77 7.14 -20.91
N TRP A 85 -8.49 7.13 -21.26
CA TRP A 85 -8.02 7.34 -22.62
C TRP A 85 -6.83 6.45 -22.90
N THR A 86 -6.59 6.20 -24.17
CA THR A 86 -5.37 5.53 -24.66
C THR A 86 -4.56 6.58 -25.37
N LEU A 87 -3.32 6.76 -24.93
CA LEU A 87 -2.40 7.70 -25.55
C LEU A 87 -1.78 7.04 -26.79
N PRO A 88 -1.98 7.59 -28.01
CA PRO A 88 -1.39 7.04 -29.22
C PRO A 88 0.14 6.97 -29.13
N PRO A 89 0.80 6.00 -29.81
CA PRO A 89 2.26 5.85 -29.79
C PRO A 89 3.02 7.16 -30.07
N GLN A 90 2.59 7.91 -31.09
CA GLN A 90 3.23 9.17 -31.50
C GLN A 90 3.10 10.27 -30.43
N GLU A 91 1.97 10.33 -29.72
CA GLU A 91 1.79 11.24 -28.59
C GLU A 91 2.65 10.80 -27.40
N PHE A 92 2.77 9.50 -27.17
CA PHE A 92 3.61 8.97 -26.10
C PHE A 92 5.10 9.25 -26.35
N ASP A 93 5.58 9.14 -27.58
CA ASP A 93 6.95 9.51 -27.94
C ASP A 93 7.23 11.00 -27.69
N ARG A 94 6.29 11.88 -28.04
CA ARG A 94 6.39 13.31 -27.72
C ARG A 94 6.42 13.54 -26.20
N PHE A 95 5.53 12.88 -25.45
CA PHE A 95 5.55 12.93 -23.99
C PHE A 95 6.90 12.48 -23.41
N ARG A 96 7.49 11.39 -23.92
CA ARG A 96 8.80 10.89 -23.49
C ARG A 96 9.92 11.90 -23.67
N VAL A 97 9.89 12.65 -24.77
CA VAL A 97 10.86 13.72 -25.05
C VAL A 97 10.68 14.87 -24.06
N ILE A 98 9.44 15.28 -23.81
CA ILE A 98 9.13 16.35 -22.85
C ILE A 98 9.53 15.95 -21.42
N ASP A 99 9.15 14.75 -20.98
CA ASP A 99 9.44 14.23 -19.64
C ASP A 99 10.95 14.16 -19.37
N ARG A 100 11.75 13.80 -20.39
CA ARG A 100 13.22 13.83 -20.29
C ARG A 100 13.76 15.23 -20.02
N ARG A 101 13.19 16.26 -20.64
CA ARG A 101 13.61 17.67 -20.39
C ARG A 101 13.30 18.12 -18.96
N PHE A 102 12.25 17.58 -18.34
CA PHE A 102 11.97 17.82 -16.93
C PHE A 102 12.97 17.09 -16.02
N ALA A 103 13.32 15.84 -16.36
CA ALA A 103 14.33 15.07 -15.64
C ALA A 103 15.69 15.77 -15.59
N GLU A 104 16.09 16.44 -16.68
CA GLU A 104 17.32 17.25 -16.77
C GLU A 104 17.34 18.45 -15.79
N ARG A 105 16.18 18.89 -15.30
CA ARG A 105 16.03 19.98 -14.32
C ARG A 105 15.85 19.47 -12.89
N GLU A 106 16.20 18.21 -12.63
CA GLU A 106 15.97 17.51 -11.36
C GLU A 106 14.50 17.33 -10.97
N GLU A 107 13.55 17.64 -11.86
CA GLU A 107 12.13 17.44 -11.63
C GLU A 107 11.69 16.07 -12.13
N ASP A 108 12.26 15.01 -11.57
CA ASP A 108 12.06 13.65 -12.06
C ASP A 108 10.62 13.15 -11.87
N ASN A 109 10.12 12.44 -12.88
CA ASN A 109 8.79 11.83 -12.84
C ASN A 109 8.78 10.53 -12.00
N ASP A 110 7.80 10.40 -11.11
CA ASP A 110 7.52 9.19 -10.34
C ASP A 110 7.13 8.02 -11.26
N TYR A 111 6.49 8.32 -12.39
CA TYR A 111 6.26 7.34 -13.45
C TYR A 111 7.53 7.07 -14.25
N LYS A 112 8.06 5.84 -14.12
CA LYS A 112 9.19 5.39 -14.93
C LYS A 112 8.72 5.12 -16.36
N VAL A 113 8.89 6.12 -17.22
CA VAL A 113 8.47 6.04 -18.61
C VAL A 113 9.25 4.93 -19.35
N PRO A 114 8.56 3.96 -20.00
CA PRO A 114 9.18 2.94 -20.83
C PRO A 114 10.17 3.50 -21.86
N ARG A 115 11.24 2.73 -22.11
CA ARG A 115 12.28 3.06 -23.11
C ARG A 115 11.80 2.80 -24.55
N THR A 116 10.85 1.92 -24.72
CA THR A 116 10.24 1.60 -26.01
C THR A 116 8.76 1.96 -25.91
N THR A 117 8.26 2.59 -26.97
CA THR A 117 6.86 2.95 -27.06
C THR A 117 6.05 1.71 -27.40
N PRO A 118 5.02 1.37 -26.59
CA PRO A 118 4.16 0.25 -26.91
C PRO A 118 3.43 0.50 -28.24
N PRO A 119 3.29 -0.49 -29.12
CA PRO A 119 2.67 -0.33 -30.43
C PRO A 119 1.19 0.07 -30.33
N ASP A 120 0.49 -0.40 -29.30
CA ASP A 120 -0.92 -0.08 -29.06
C ASP A 120 -1.12 1.25 -28.30
N GLY A 121 -0.03 1.95 -27.98
CA GLY A 121 -0.06 3.13 -27.13
C GLY A 121 -0.10 2.81 -25.64
N VAL A 122 -0.47 3.80 -24.82
CA VAL A 122 -0.46 3.68 -23.36
C VAL A 122 -1.82 3.99 -22.79
N ASP A 123 -2.43 2.99 -22.16
CA ASP A 123 -3.68 3.18 -21.41
C ASP A 123 -3.44 4.02 -20.14
N VAL A 124 -4.30 5.02 -19.98
CA VAL A 124 -4.39 5.89 -18.80
C VAL A 124 -5.81 5.82 -18.27
N ILE A 125 -5.97 5.36 -17.03
CA ILE A 125 -7.27 5.22 -16.36
C ILE A 125 -7.19 5.95 -15.03
N PHE A 126 -8.08 6.91 -14.82
CA PHE A 126 -8.24 7.58 -13.55
C PHE A 126 -9.39 6.96 -12.75
N SER A 127 -9.21 6.88 -11.45
CA SER A 127 -10.24 6.53 -10.46
C SER A 127 -10.35 7.65 -9.43
N GLU A 128 -11.24 7.49 -8.45
CA GLU A 128 -11.40 8.49 -7.39
C GLU A 128 -10.16 8.68 -6.50
N ASP A 129 -9.31 7.66 -6.38
CA ASP A 129 -8.19 7.64 -5.45
C ASP A 129 -6.86 7.24 -6.08
N GLY A 130 -6.76 7.26 -7.40
CA GLY A 130 -5.53 6.89 -8.09
C GLY A 130 -5.62 6.93 -9.61
N VAL A 131 -4.46 6.73 -10.22
CA VAL A 131 -4.29 6.64 -11.67
C VAL A 131 -3.54 5.36 -12.01
N LEU A 132 -3.98 4.69 -13.07
CA LEU A 132 -3.32 3.55 -13.68
C LEU A 132 -2.78 4.01 -15.04
N ILE A 133 -1.45 4.05 -15.19
CA ILE A 133 -0.78 4.43 -16.43
C ILE A 133 0.18 3.33 -16.85
N GLY A 134 0.04 2.82 -18.07
CA GLY A 134 0.92 1.76 -18.60
C GLY A 134 0.97 0.51 -17.71
N GLY A 135 -0.13 0.21 -17.01
CA GLY A 135 -0.21 -0.91 -16.07
C GLY A 135 0.42 -0.68 -14.70
N VAL A 136 0.90 0.53 -14.40
CA VAL A 136 1.42 0.94 -13.08
C VAL A 136 0.39 1.78 -12.35
N TYR A 137 0.02 1.35 -11.15
CA TYR A 137 -0.95 2.05 -10.31
C TYR A 137 -0.26 3.03 -9.36
N PHE A 138 -0.73 4.28 -9.35
CA PHE A 138 -0.32 5.32 -8.40
C PHE A 138 -1.52 5.73 -7.57
N GLY A 139 -1.42 5.53 -6.25
CA GLY A 139 -2.42 6.02 -5.31
C GLY A 139 -2.32 7.54 -5.17
N LEU A 140 -3.42 8.24 -5.44
CA LEU A 140 -3.59 9.67 -5.28
C LEU A 140 -4.42 9.94 -4.02
N ALA A 141 -3.85 9.58 -2.86
CA ALA A 141 -4.48 9.83 -1.57
C ALA A 141 -4.12 11.22 -1.04
N MET A 142 -5.06 11.90 -0.37
CA MET A 142 -4.78 13.15 0.35
C MET A 142 -4.13 12.95 1.73
N THR A 143 -4.18 11.71 2.23
CA THR A 143 -3.80 11.37 3.61
C THR A 143 -2.97 10.11 3.63
N GLY A 144 -2.03 10.02 4.58
CA GLY A 144 -1.19 8.85 4.79
C GLY A 144 0.28 9.17 4.59
N ILE A 145 1.08 8.11 4.48
CA ILE A 145 2.53 8.17 4.32
C ILE A 145 2.92 8.73 2.95
N GLY A 146 2.23 8.30 1.89
CA GLY A 146 2.31 8.93 0.57
C GLY A 146 1.01 9.69 0.32
N ARG A 147 1.12 10.97 -0.04
CA ARG A 147 -0.02 11.80 -0.44
C ARG A 147 0.32 12.65 -1.65
N PHE A 148 -0.68 13.14 -2.36
CA PHE A 148 -0.49 14.25 -3.29
C PHE A 148 -0.84 15.58 -2.59
N ASP A 149 -0.15 16.65 -2.96
CA ASP A 149 -0.31 17.99 -2.35
C ASP A 149 -0.60 19.10 -3.38
N ASN A 150 -0.36 18.83 -4.66
CA ASN A 150 -0.62 19.77 -5.75
C ASN A 150 -1.15 19.06 -6.99
N VAL A 151 -1.97 19.76 -7.79
CA VAL A 151 -2.44 19.32 -9.11
C VAL A 151 -2.42 20.48 -10.09
N ARG A 152 -1.72 20.30 -11.21
CA ARG A 152 -1.59 21.31 -12.26
C ARG A 152 -1.83 20.72 -13.64
N TRP A 153 -2.51 21.49 -14.49
CA TRP A 153 -2.57 21.22 -15.93
C TRP A 153 -1.37 21.85 -16.63
N ILE A 154 -0.68 21.08 -17.46
CA ILE A 154 0.45 21.56 -18.27
C ILE A 154 0.01 21.52 -19.73
N GLY A 155 -0.07 22.71 -20.34
CA GLY A 155 -0.42 22.91 -21.75
C GLY A 155 0.73 22.59 -22.70
N SER A 156 1.28 21.38 -22.62
CA SER A 156 2.26 20.84 -23.57
C SER A 156 1.56 20.09 -24.72
N ASP A 157 2.35 19.54 -25.65
CA ASP A 157 1.87 18.66 -26.72
C ASP A 157 2.60 17.29 -26.67
N PRO A 158 1.96 16.22 -26.14
CA PRO A 158 0.59 16.19 -25.63
C PRO A 158 0.44 16.92 -24.29
N PRO A 159 -0.79 17.37 -23.93
CA PRO A 159 -1.05 17.95 -22.62
C PRO A 159 -0.81 16.93 -21.50
N MET A 160 -0.56 17.40 -20.28
CA MET A 160 -0.35 16.50 -19.14
C MET A 160 -0.91 17.07 -17.83
N ILE A 161 -1.25 16.16 -16.92
CA ILE A 161 -1.63 16.48 -15.55
C ILE A 161 -0.45 16.15 -14.65
N GLU A 162 -0.03 17.13 -13.87
CA GLU A 162 1.06 17.01 -12.91
C GLU A 162 0.50 16.95 -11.49
N PHE A 163 0.88 15.91 -10.76
CA PHE A 163 0.57 15.74 -9.35
C PHE A 163 1.86 15.91 -8.54
N GLY A 164 1.89 16.90 -7.64
CA GLY A 164 2.93 16.96 -6.60
C GLY A 164 2.68 15.85 -5.58
N THR A 165 3.70 15.05 -5.28
CA THR A 165 3.62 13.94 -4.33
C THR A 165 4.55 14.20 -3.14
N VAL A 166 4.12 13.78 -1.96
CA VAL A 166 4.88 13.86 -0.72
C VAL A 166 4.88 12.51 -0.05
N LEU A 167 6.08 11.97 0.17
CA LEU A 167 6.31 10.78 0.96
C LEU A 167 6.93 11.18 2.31
N THR A 168 6.20 10.95 3.41
CA THR A 168 6.69 11.14 4.76
C THR A 168 7.36 9.86 5.25
N THR A 169 8.68 9.89 5.39
CA THR A 169 9.46 8.79 5.97
C THR A 169 9.96 9.15 7.35
N ALA A 170 10.01 8.18 8.26
CA ALA A 170 10.76 8.30 9.50
C ALA A 170 12.13 7.66 9.27
N THR A 171 13.21 8.38 9.58
CA THR A 171 14.58 7.88 9.48
C THR A 171 15.19 7.79 10.87
N ASN A 172 15.93 6.71 11.12
CA ASN A 172 16.56 6.27 12.38
C ASN A 172 15.64 5.68 13.46
N LEU A 173 16.09 4.56 14.04
CA LEU A 173 15.45 3.85 15.16
C LEU A 173 15.71 4.53 16.52
N SER A 174 16.77 5.33 16.63
CA SER A 174 17.20 5.98 17.88
C SER A 174 16.67 7.41 18.05
N VAL A 175 16.50 8.17 16.97
CA VAL A 175 15.90 9.51 16.97
C VAL A 175 14.99 9.60 15.74
N VAL A 176 13.68 9.71 15.97
CA VAL A 176 12.68 9.75 14.90
C VAL A 176 12.79 11.09 14.16
N HIS A 177 13.57 11.12 13.08
CA HIS A 177 13.57 12.26 12.14
C HIS A 177 12.50 12.05 11.08
N ILE A 178 11.50 12.93 11.08
CA ILE A 178 10.46 12.94 10.04
C ILE A 178 11.02 13.69 8.84
N ARG A 179 11.20 12.99 7.71
CA ARG A 179 11.62 13.59 6.44
C ARG A 179 10.47 13.56 5.44
N HIS A 180 10.26 14.70 4.80
CA HIS A 180 9.37 14.81 3.65
C HIS A 180 10.20 14.68 2.37
N ILE A 181 9.79 13.76 1.50
CA ILE A 181 10.38 13.56 0.18
C ILE A 181 9.33 13.99 -0.84
N HIS A 182 9.64 15.07 -1.56
CA HIS A 182 8.79 15.55 -2.64
C HIS A 182 9.09 14.79 -3.93
N GLY A 183 8.05 14.49 -4.69
CA GLY A 183 8.10 13.89 -6.02
C GLY A 183 7.05 14.51 -6.91
N THR A 184 7.09 14.14 -8.18
CA THR A 184 6.16 14.66 -9.18
C THR A 184 5.69 13.51 -10.05
N LEU A 185 4.38 13.31 -10.16
CA LEU A 185 3.79 12.35 -11.10
C LEU A 185 3.19 13.12 -12.27
N ARG A 186 3.77 12.96 -13.47
CA ARG A 186 3.21 13.54 -14.70
C ARG A 186 2.51 12.46 -15.51
N VAL A 187 1.24 12.72 -15.81
CA VAL A 187 0.37 11.81 -16.55
C VAL A 187 -0.02 12.48 -17.87
N PRO A 188 0.40 11.95 -19.04
CA PRO A 188 -0.01 12.50 -20.33
C PRO A 188 -1.50 12.30 -20.59
N VAL A 189 -2.08 13.30 -21.25
CA VAL A 189 -3.47 13.32 -21.70
C VAL A 189 -3.47 13.28 -23.22
N ALA A 190 -4.25 12.35 -23.79
CA ALA A 190 -4.38 12.32 -25.24
C ALA A 190 -5.02 13.62 -25.73
N VAL A 191 -4.57 14.15 -26.88
CA VAL A 191 -5.12 15.41 -27.42
C VAL A 191 -6.63 15.31 -27.60
N SER A 192 -7.11 14.17 -28.09
CA SER A 192 -8.54 13.84 -28.22
C SER A 192 -9.30 13.76 -26.89
N ALA A 193 -8.60 13.55 -25.77
CA ALA A 193 -9.15 13.43 -24.42
C ALA A 193 -8.94 14.68 -23.56
N SER A 194 -8.53 15.81 -24.16
CA SER A 194 -8.19 17.05 -23.41
C SER A 194 -9.30 17.51 -22.46
N GLN A 195 -10.58 17.45 -22.90
CA GLN A 195 -11.72 17.82 -22.06
C GLN A 195 -11.89 16.87 -20.85
N GLN A 196 -11.68 15.57 -21.04
CA GLN A 196 -11.72 14.61 -19.94
C GLN A 196 -10.55 14.85 -18.97
N GLY A 197 -9.36 15.15 -19.50
CA GLY A 197 -8.21 15.51 -18.69
C GLY A 197 -8.44 16.76 -17.84
N ASP A 198 -9.03 17.82 -18.40
CA ASP A 198 -9.38 19.02 -17.64
C ASP A 198 -10.39 18.72 -16.52
N HIS A 199 -11.40 17.89 -16.80
CA HIS A 199 -12.35 17.44 -15.79
C HIS A 199 -11.65 16.69 -14.63
N VAL A 200 -10.72 15.78 -14.95
CA VAL A 200 -9.92 15.07 -13.95
C VAL A 200 -9.08 16.04 -13.13
N ALA A 201 -8.37 16.97 -13.77
CA ALA A 201 -7.53 17.95 -13.10
C ALA A 201 -8.33 18.84 -12.15
N ARG A 202 -9.52 19.30 -12.56
CA ARG A 202 -10.45 20.06 -11.69
C ARG A 202 -10.91 19.23 -10.50
N ARG A 203 -11.35 17.99 -10.73
CA ARG A 203 -11.81 17.10 -9.65
C ARG A 203 -10.73 16.89 -8.59
N PHE A 204 -9.50 16.58 -8.97
CA PHE A 204 -8.43 16.39 -7.97
C PHE A 204 -8.01 17.69 -7.29
N ARG A 205 -8.19 18.84 -7.93
CA ARG A 205 -8.04 20.16 -7.27
C ARG A 205 -9.11 20.36 -6.20
N ASP A 206 -10.37 20.04 -6.49
CA ASP A 206 -11.47 20.06 -5.51
C ASP A 206 -11.23 19.09 -4.34
N VAL A 207 -10.55 17.97 -4.58
CA VAL A 207 -10.11 17.03 -3.53
C VAL A 207 -9.03 17.65 -2.63
N ILE A 208 -8.06 18.38 -3.20
CA ILE A 208 -7.06 19.13 -2.41
C ILE A 208 -7.71 20.20 -1.56
N GLU A 209 -8.63 20.95 -2.16
CA GLU A 209 -9.41 22.01 -1.51
C GLU A 209 -10.48 21.46 -0.53
N ARG A 210 -10.53 20.13 -0.34
CA ARG A 210 -11.46 19.42 0.56
C ARG A 210 -12.95 19.64 0.24
N ARG A 211 -13.27 20.13 -0.96
CA ARG A 211 -14.65 20.20 -1.46
C ARG A 211 -15.21 18.81 -1.75
N VAL A 212 -14.34 17.86 -2.08
CA VAL A 212 -14.68 16.45 -2.32
C VAL A 212 -13.91 15.55 -1.35
N ILE A 213 -14.64 14.78 -0.54
CA ILE A 213 -14.05 13.78 0.36
C ILE A 213 -13.99 12.42 -0.33
N VAL A 214 -12.79 11.98 -0.70
CA VAL A 214 -12.56 10.64 -1.25
C VAL A 214 -12.66 9.59 -0.13
N LYS A 215 -13.53 8.59 -0.31
CA LYS A 215 -13.75 7.45 0.61
C LYS A 215 -14.01 7.86 2.07
N PRO A 216 -15.17 8.46 2.39
CA PRO A 216 -15.48 8.97 3.73
C PRO A 216 -15.45 7.92 4.85
N TYR A 217 -15.61 6.63 4.50
CA TYR A 217 -15.61 5.53 5.45
C TYR A 217 -14.24 4.86 5.65
N PHE A 218 -13.20 5.29 4.94
CA PHE A 218 -11.89 4.62 4.94
C PHE A 218 -11.28 4.50 6.35
N TRP A 219 -11.20 5.61 7.08
CA TRP A 219 -10.66 5.61 8.43
C TRP A 219 -11.60 4.95 9.44
N THR A 220 -12.90 5.07 9.25
CA THR A 220 -13.90 4.39 10.10
C THR A 220 -13.77 2.87 9.98
N ALA A 221 -13.55 2.36 8.76
CA ALA A 221 -13.33 0.93 8.53
C ALA A 221 -12.04 0.44 9.19
N ARG A 222 -10.93 1.20 9.10
CA ARG A 222 -9.66 0.86 9.77
C ARG A 222 -9.76 0.91 11.29
N LEU A 223 -10.46 1.91 11.83
CA LEU A 223 -10.75 2.00 13.26
C LEU A 223 -11.51 0.76 13.74
N ARG A 224 -12.60 0.40 13.05
CA ARG A 224 -13.37 -0.80 13.36
C ARG A 224 -12.52 -2.07 13.26
N ALA A 225 -11.74 -2.22 12.20
CA ALA A 225 -10.86 -3.36 12.02
C ALA A 225 -9.83 -3.48 13.15
N GLY A 226 -9.17 -2.38 13.53
CA GLY A 226 -8.21 -2.36 14.63
C GLY A 226 -8.84 -2.75 15.97
N LEU A 227 -10.03 -2.23 16.27
CA LEU A 227 -10.78 -2.60 17.49
C LEU A 227 -11.23 -4.06 17.48
N TRP A 228 -11.70 -4.57 16.33
CA TRP A 228 -12.07 -5.98 16.18
C TRP A 228 -10.87 -6.91 16.39
N ILE A 229 -9.74 -6.61 15.77
CA ILE A 229 -8.48 -7.35 15.97
C ILE A 229 -8.09 -7.31 17.45
N ALA A 230 -8.11 -6.13 18.07
CA ALA A 230 -7.78 -6.00 19.48
C ALA A 230 -8.68 -6.88 20.36
N GLY A 231 -10.01 -6.82 20.18
CA GLY A 231 -10.95 -7.60 20.96
C GLY A 231 -10.74 -9.11 20.82
N VAL A 232 -10.61 -9.61 19.58
CA VAL A 232 -10.40 -11.04 19.32
C VAL A 232 -9.11 -11.56 19.98
N PHE A 233 -8.02 -10.81 19.87
CA PHE A 233 -6.72 -11.26 20.39
C PHE A 233 -6.57 -11.07 21.91
N VAL A 234 -7.31 -10.13 22.52
CA VAL A 234 -7.47 -10.09 24.00
C VAL A 234 -8.18 -11.36 24.49
N CYS A 235 -9.21 -11.83 23.80
CA CYS A 235 -9.88 -13.09 24.16
C CYS A 235 -8.91 -14.28 24.08
N PHE A 236 -8.09 -14.39 23.03
CA PHE A 236 -7.05 -15.42 22.95
C PHE A 236 -6.04 -15.31 24.10
N ALA A 237 -5.60 -14.09 24.43
CA ALA A 237 -4.68 -13.89 25.53
C ALA A 237 -5.27 -14.34 26.87
N ALA A 238 -6.54 -13.99 27.13
CA ALA A 238 -7.27 -14.38 28.32
C ALA A 238 -7.46 -15.91 28.41
N VAL A 239 -7.77 -16.58 27.29
CA VAL A 239 -7.85 -18.05 27.23
C VAL A 239 -6.49 -18.67 27.54
N GLY A 240 -5.39 -18.14 26.99
CA GLY A 240 -4.04 -18.61 27.31
C GLY A 240 -3.71 -18.49 28.80
N LEU A 241 -4.03 -17.36 29.42
CA LEU A 241 -3.86 -17.15 30.87
C LEU A 241 -4.74 -18.09 31.70
N ALA A 242 -6.00 -18.30 31.31
CA ALA A 242 -6.93 -19.19 32.00
C ALA A 242 -6.49 -20.66 31.91
N LEU A 243 -6.02 -21.12 30.75
CA LEU A 243 -5.48 -22.47 30.56
C LEU A 243 -4.23 -22.68 31.39
N ARG A 244 -3.35 -21.67 31.47
CA ARG A 244 -2.17 -21.71 32.33
C ARG A 244 -2.53 -21.81 33.81
N ALA A 245 -3.53 -21.05 34.27
CA ALA A 245 -3.98 -21.09 35.65
C ALA A 245 -4.58 -22.45 36.05
N ARG A 246 -5.11 -23.21 35.08
CA ARG A 246 -5.65 -24.56 35.29
C ARG A 246 -4.58 -25.67 35.27
N ASN A 247 -3.30 -25.32 35.17
CA ASN A 247 -2.16 -26.24 35.20
C ASN A 247 -2.31 -27.44 34.23
N GLN A 248 -3.00 -27.23 33.10
CA GLN A 248 -3.10 -28.27 32.08
C GLN A 248 -1.70 -28.50 31.48
N GLU A 249 -1.27 -29.76 31.38
CA GLU A 249 0.00 -30.17 30.77
C GLU A 249 0.02 -29.96 29.24
N LEU A 250 -0.34 -28.75 28.78
CA LEU A 250 -0.30 -28.33 27.39
C LEU A 250 1.06 -27.71 27.02
N ALA A 251 2.11 -28.06 27.77
CA ALA A 251 3.44 -27.49 27.64
C ALA A 251 3.40 -25.94 27.60
N ASN A 252 4.11 -25.32 26.64
CA ASN A 252 4.21 -23.86 26.51
C ASN A 252 3.05 -23.21 25.73
N ILE A 253 2.07 -23.97 25.24
CA ILE A 253 0.99 -23.45 24.38
C ILE A 253 0.19 -22.33 25.07
N PRO A 254 -0.23 -22.44 26.34
CA PRO A 254 -0.98 -21.38 27.02
C PRO A 254 -0.19 -20.07 27.13
N LEU A 255 1.12 -20.16 27.39
CA LEU A 255 2.01 -19.00 27.47
C LEU A 255 2.18 -18.32 26.11
N VAL A 256 2.42 -19.10 25.05
CA VAL A 256 2.56 -18.57 23.68
C VAL A 256 1.27 -17.87 23.25
N LEU A 257 0.11 -18.47 23.53
CA LEU A 257 -1.19 -17.88 23.22
C LEU A 257 -1.42 -16.56 23.98
N ALA A 258 -1.06 -16.51 25.26
CA ALA A 258 -1.13 -15.31 26.08
C ALA A 258 -0.26 -14.16 25.53
N VAL A 259 1.01 -14.46 25.23
CA VAL A 259 1.97 -13.46 24.74
C VAL A 259 1.62 -12.99 23.33
N ALA A 260 1.38 -13.92 22.40
CA ALA A 260 1.03 -13.58 21.02
C ALA A 260 -0.29 -12.79 20.94
N GLY A 261 -1.31 -13.22 21.71
CA GLY A 261 -2.57 -12.51 21.81
C GLY A 261 -2.40 -11.07 22.29
N THR A 262 -1.59 -10.86 23.33
CA THR A 262 -1.32 -9.52 23.87
C THR A 262 -0.61 -8.62 22.85
N ILE A 263 0.44 -9.13 22.19
CA ILE A 263 1.19 -8.36 21.19
C ILE A 263 0.29 -7.93 20.02
N ILE A 264 -0.51 -8.86 19.48
CA ILE A 264 -1.41 -8.56 18.36
C ILE A 264 -2.52 -7.60 18.79
N ALA A 265 -3.03 -7.74 20.01
CA ALA A 265 -4.04 -6.84 20.54
C ALA A 265 -3.54 -5.40 20.64
N ILE A 266 -2.31 -5.20 21.16
CA ILE A 266 -1.65 -3.89 21.19
C ILE A 266 -1.51 -3.33 19.77
N GLY A 267 -1.06 -4.15 18.81
CA GLY A 267 -1.00 -3.75 17.41
C GLY A 267 -2.35 -3.28 16.85
N GLY A 268 -3.43 -4.01 17.15
CA GLY A 268 -4.80 -3.63 16.79
C GLY A 268 -5.23 -2.28 17.38
N LEU A 269 -4.91 -2.03 18.65
CA LEU A 269 -5.17 -0.75 19.32
C LEU A 269 -4.36 0.40 18.73
N VAL A 270 -3.10 0.17 18.38
CA VAL A 270 -2.27 1.18 17.69
C VAL A 270 -2.87 1.54 16.33
N ILE A 271 -3.31 0.56 15.55
CA ILE A 271 -3.99 0.80 14.26
C ILE A 271 -5.28 1.61 14.48
N ALA A 272 -6.08 1.24 15.48
CA ALA A 272 -7.31 1.94 15.84
C ALA A 272 -7.03 3.41 16.22
N PHE A 273 -6.05 3.64 17.09
CA PHE A 273 -5.64 4.97 17.52
C PHE A 273 -5.15 5.84 16.36
N LEU A 274 -4.26 5.31 15.51
CA LEU A 274 -3.78 6.01 14.31
C LEU A 274 -4.93 6.35 13.35
N ALA A 275 -5.85 5.42 13.13
CA ALA A 275 -7.01 5.66 12.28
C ALA A 275 -7.93 6.76 12.85
N TRP A 276 -8.14 6.77 14.17
CA TRP A 276 -8.90 7.82 14.85
C TRP A 276 -8.22 9.20 14.74
N ALA A 277 -6.91 9.26 14.99
CA ALA A 277 -6.14 10.50 14.91
C ALA A 277 -6.15 11.09 13.49
N LEU A 278 -5.97 10.24 12.46
CA LEU A 278 -5.99 10.65 11.06
C LEU A 278 -7.39 11.06 10.60
N ARG A 279 -8.45 10.37 11.07
CA ARG A 279 -9.84 10.76 10.84
C ARG A 279 -10.14 12.16 11.40
N ARG A 280 -9.66 12.49 12.60
CA ARG A 280 -9.82 13.83 13.18
C ARG A 280 -9.14 14.89 12.32
N ARG A 281 -7.91 14.65 11.86
CA ARG A 281 -7.19 15.59 10.98
C ARG A 281 -7.89 15.82 9.65
N GLN A 282 -8.54 14.81 9.09
CA GLN A 282 -9.31 14.96 7.84
C GLN A 282 -10.58 15.80 8.01
N ARG A 283 -11.17 15.85 9.21
CA ARG A 283 -12.42 16.59 9.50
C ARG A 283 -12.21 17.96 10.16
N GLY A 284 -11.07 18.17 10.79
CA GLY A 284 -10.81 19.31 11.68
C GLY A 284 -9.96 20.42 11.07
N GLY A 285 -10.09 20.68 9.78
CA GLY A 285 -9.56 21.91 9.18
C GLY A 285 -10.38 22.32 7.99
#